data_AF-A0A150QTL9-F1
#
_entry.id   AF-A0A150QTL9-F1
#
_cell.length_a   1.000
_cell.length_b   1.000
_cell.length_c   1.000
_cell.angle_alpha   90.00
_cell.angle_beta   90.00
_cell.angle_gamma   90.00
#
_symmetry.space_group_name_H-M   'P 1'
#
loop_
_entity.id
_entity.type
_entity.pdbx_description
1 polymer ?
#
loop_
_entity_poly.entity_id
_entity_poly.type
_entity_poly.pdbx_seq_one_letter_code
_entity_poly.pdbx_strand_id
1 'polypeptide(L)'
;MPVSSSTPVVTPGTIVCPHLDVPHQPGMNLVWSAALELAWKRLMKQAGGPIELAGVAPDDPAARLVRILNESPIEEGMLPREATVAWAGRADERGAGELRREIERVFGPAEARRVDVPDVSRITVVGGLDLHPQFTVPFARRTRTLAYRDKYAQAFGMWFDKDEPSDVWQRRSAQVVVHFPRYADDELAQLSDEERDAAYDDLVVEFRPADAAISLLVANVSWVSTLRDTVAGVLSHLQDVDGAPNARFTKKEGICLPVIRIACEAIFDQLSHRPIANCALRGRYLGELQQRVIFQFDEGGASAPSMMRNPYGGALMSPRRWYHDAPFNLLVVVERNARSPIFACWFGNSNAFVEGPEPEESARLRRYRRSDGRSVR
;
A
#
# COMPACT_ATOMS: atom_id res chain seq x y z
N MET A 1 1.20 4.07 -25.12
CA MET A 1 -0.24 4.43 -25.13
C MET A 1 -0.49 5.31 -23.91
N PRO A 2 -0.87 6.59 -24.04
CA PRO A 2 -1.26 7.37 -22.88
C PRO A 2 -2.53 6.78 -22.30
N VAL A 3 -2.49 6.38 -21.03
CA VAL A 3 -3.65 5.84 -20.32
C VAL A 3 -4.67 6.97 -20.23
N SER A 4 -5.86 6.77 -20.80
CA SER A 4 -6.96 7.74 -20.73
C SER A 4 -7.18 8.11 -19.26
N SER A 5 -7.13 9.41 -18.95
CA SER A 5 -7.31 9.93 -17.59
C SER A 5 -8.79 9.80 -17.18
N SER A 6 -9.23 8.58 -16.89
CA SER A 6 -10.49 8.37 -16.20
C SER A 6 -10.38 8.95 -14.80
N THR A 7 -11.38 9.74 -14.38
CA THR A 7 -11.53 10.15 -12.98
C THR A 7 -11.28 8.95 -12.07
N PRO A 8 -10.38 9.03 -11.08
CA PRO A 8 -10.07 7.90 -10.24
C PRO A 8 -11.34 7.43 -9.54
N VAL A 9 -11.71 6.17 -9.78
CA VAL A 9 -12.81 5.54 -9.07
C VAL A 9 -12.35 5.32 -7.65
N VAL A 10 -13.01 5.97 -6.69
CA VAL A 10 -12.73 5.79 -5.26
C VAL A 10 -12.85 4.31 -4.92
N THR A 11 -11.79 3.72 -4.36
CA THR A 11 -11.76 2.32 -3.95
C THR A 11 -12.77 2.08 -2.81
N PRO A 12 -13.88 1.34 -3.05
CA PRO A 12 -14.91 1.18 -2.04
C PRO A 12 -14.40 0.45 -0.78
N GLY A 13 -15.05 0.67 0.37
CA GLY A 13 -14.71 -0.02 1.62
C GLY A 13 -13.26 0.26 2.07
N THR A 14 -12.79 1.50 1.91
CA THR A 14 -11.42 1.91 2.22
C THR A 14 -11.44 3.13 3.12
N ILE A 15 -10.66 3.11 4.20
CA ILE A 15 -10.46 4.22 5.13
C ILE A 15 -9.08 4.81 4.86
N VAL A 16 -9.05 6.08 4.45
CA VAL A 16 -7.79 6.82 4.33
C VAL A 16 -7.40 7.33 5.71
N CYS A 17 -6.24 6.88 6.17
CA CYS A 17 -5.74 7.13 7.51
C CYS A 17 -4.85 8.39 7.48
N PRO A 18 -5.07 9.37 8.39
CA PRO A 18 -4.21 10.55 8.48
C PRO A 18 -2.88 10.26 9.19
N HIS A 19 -2.79 9.12 9.89
CA HIS A 19 -1.61 8.61 10.59
C HIS A 19 -1.70 7.09 10.76
N LEU A 20 -0.61 6.44 11.19
CA LEU A 20 -0.59 4.99 11.41
C LEU A 20 -1.34 4.51 12.66
N ASP A 21 -1.59 5.36 13.67
CA ASP A 21 -2.33 5.00 14.91
C ASP A 21 -3.86 4.84 14.72
N VAL A 22 -4.29 4.29 13.57
CA VAL A 22 -5.70 4.03 13.26
C VAL A 22 -6.00 2.56 13.55
N PRO A 23 -7.08 2.26 14.32
CA PRO A 23 -7.46 0.89 14.62
C PRO A 23 -7.95 0.16 13.36
N HIS A 24 -7.67 -1.14 13.29
CA HIS A 24 -8.22 -2.00 12.25
C HIS A 24 -9.75 -2.11 12.35
N GLN A 25 -10.40 -2.18 11.20
CA GLN A 25 -11.86 -2.37 11.11
C GLN A 25 -12.17 -3.59 10.26
N PRO A 26 -12.97 -4.56 10.76
CA PRO A 26 -13.32 -5.75 10.01
C PRO A 26 -13.95 -5.44 8.66
N GLY A 27 -13.43 -6.06 7.60
CA GLY A 27 -13.93 -5.90 6.23
C GLY A 27 -13.53 -4.58 5.56
N MET A 28 -12.75 -3.70 6.20
CA MET A 28 -12.32 -2.43 5.65
C MET A 28 -10.84 -2.47 5.26
N ASN A 29 -10.50 -1.85 4.14
CA ASN A 29 -9.11 -1.54 3.83
C ASN A 29 -8.68 -0.30 4.61
N LEU A 30 -7.43 -0.26 5.06
CA LEU A 30 -6.82 0.95 5.62
C LEU A 30 -5.71 1.41 4.69
N VAL A 31 -5.67 2.69 4.34
CA VAL A 31 -4.64 3.25 3.45
C VAL A 31 -4.02 4.46 4.12
N TRP A 32 -2.73 4.42 4.38
CA TRP A 32 -1.95 5.52 4.92
C TRP A 32 -0.82 5.91 3.96
N SER A 33 -0.54 7.21 3.88
CA SER A 33 0.59 7.78 3.13
C SER A 33 1.28 8.85 3.98
N ALA A 34 2.61 8.83 4.00
CA ALA A 34 3.42 9.82 4.68
C ALA A 34 3.34 11.22 4.05
N ALA A 35 2.75 11.37 2.85
CA ALA A 35 2.66 12.64 2.14
C ALA A 35 1.89 13.73 2.93
N LEU A 36 0.83 13.35 3.66
CA LEU A 36 0.08 14.29 4.50
C LEU A 36 0.91 14.75 5.70
N GLU A 37 1.62 13.83 6.34
CA GLU A 37 2.50 14.13 7.46
C GLU A 37 3.66 15.04 7.01
N LEU A 38 4.24 14.80 5.82
CA LEU A 38 5.23 15.71 5.24
C LEU A 38 4.65 17.11 4.95
N ALA A 39 3.41 17.18 4.43
CA ALA A 39 2.72 18.46 4.24
C ALA A 39 2.52 19.19 5.58
N TRP A 40 2.20 18.46 6.65
CA TRP A 40 2.09 18.98 8.00
C TRP A 40 3.42 19.52 8.53
N LYS A 41 4.55 18.84 8.29
CA LYS A 41 5.88 19.35 8.64
C LYS A 41 6.20 20.67 7.94
N ARG A 42 5.80 20.82 6.67
CA ARG A 42 5.93 22.09 5.95
C ARG A 42 5.07 23.19 6.56
N LEU A 43 3.89 22.87 7.09
CA LEU A 43 3.08 23.81 7.87
C LEU A 43 3.78 24.20 9.18
N MET A 44 4.31 23.24 9.95
CA MET A 44 5.07 23.51 11.17
C MET A 44 6.23 24.46 10.93
N LYS A 45 6.96 24.28 9.83
CA LYS A 45 8.05 25.19 9.42
C LYS A 45 7.55 26.62 9.20
N GLN A 46 6.38 26.81 8.60
CA GLN A 46 5.77 28.14 8.42
C GLN A 46 5.27 28.73 9.74
N ALA A 47 4.77 27.89 10.64
CA ALA A 47 4.31 28.28 11.96
C ALA A 47 5.45 28.62 12.94
N GLY A 48 6.68 28.22 12.61
CA GLY A 48 7.86 28.38 13.47
C GLY A 48 7.97 27.33 14.57
N GLY A 49 7.27 26.19 14.45
CA GLY A 49 7.24 25.14 15.47
C GLY A 49 6.03 24.20 15.33
N PRO A 50 5.79 23.34 16.34
CA PRO A 50 4.58 22.52 16.42
C PRO A 50 3.30 23.35 16.29
N ILE A 51 2.30 22.82 15.60
CA ILE A 51 1.01 23.50 15.43
C ILE A 51 0.22 23.43 16.73
N GLU A 52 -0.31 24.58 17.13
CA GLU A 52 -1.14 24.74 18.32
C GLU A 52 -2.52 25.26 17.90
N LEU A 53 -3.59 24.66 18.44
CA LEU A 53 -4.96 25.11 18.20
C LEU A 53 -5.43 26.02 19.35
N ALA A 54 -6.11 27.12 19.03
CA ALA A 54 -6.69 27.99 20.04
C ALA A 54 -8.10 27.51 20.44
N GLY A 55 -8.40 27.51 21.74
CA GLY A 55 -9.74 27.21 22.26
C GLY A 55 -10.19 25.76 22.09
N VAL A 56 -9.25 24.82 21.90
CA VAL A 56 -9.53 23.38 21.78
C VAL A 56 -9.08 22.67 23.06
N ALA A 57 -9.95 21.84 23.62
CA ALA A 57 -9.65 21.06 24.82
C ALA A 57 -8.63 19.94 24.51
N PRO A 58 -7.77 19.52 25.47
CA PRO A 58 -6.75 18.49 25.23
C PRO A 58 -7.29 17.11 24.81
N ASP A 59 -8.54 16.81 25.15
CA ASP A 59 -9.26 15.58 24.84
C ASP A 59 -10.09 15.65 23.54
N ASP A 60 -10.17 16.83 22.89
CA ASP A 60 -10.84 16.99 21.59
C ASP A 60 -10.11 16.15 20.52
N PRO A 61 -10.83 15.40 19.66
CA PRO A 61 -10.24 14.64 18.56
C PRO A 61 -9.29 15.45 17.66
N ALA A 62 -9.57 16.74 17.46
CA ALA A 62 -8.71 17.66 16.71
C ALA A 62 -7.35 17.87 17.41
N ALA A 63 -7.35 18.09 18.73
CA ALA A 63 -6.12 18.24 19.50
C ALA A 63 -5.29 16.96 19.48
N ARG A 64 -5.93 15.78 19.58
CA ARG A 64 -5.26 14.49 19.45
C ARG A 64 -4.60 14.33 18.07
N LEU A 65 -5.32 14.63 16.99
CA LEU A 65 -4.78 14.53 15.63
C LEU A 65 -3.60 15.49 15.44
N VAL A 66 -3.71 16.75 15.87
CA VAL A 66 -2.62 17.74 15.79
C VAL A 66 -1.37 17.25 16.54
N ARG A 67 -1.54 16.68 17.73
CA ARG A 67 -0.42 16.09 18.50
C ARG A 67 0.27 14.99 17.69
N ILE A 68 -0.49 14.04 17.15
CA ILE A 68 0.06 12.93 16.36
C ILE A 68 0.81 13.45 15.13
N LEU A 69 0.25 14.41 14.40
CA LEU A 69 0.90 14.97 13.21
C LEU A 69 2.15 15.81 13.55
N ASN A 70 2.14 16.53 14.67
CA ASN A 70 3.31 17.25 15.17
C ASN A 70 4.47 16.29 15.50
N GLU A 71 4.16 15.14 16.10
CA GLU A 71 5.09 14.09 16.52
C GLU A 71 5.53 13.16 15.38
N SER A 72 5.01 13.35 14.16
CA SER A 72 5.35 12.52 13.00
C SER A 72 6.88 12.41 12.80
N PRO A 73 7.42 11.21 12.55
CA PRO A 73 8.84 11.02 12.27
C PRO A 73 9.20 11.29 10.80
N ILE A 74 8.23 11.68 9.96
CA ILE A 74 8.46 11.90 8.53
C ILE A 74 9.31 13.15 8.32
N GLU A 75 10.37 12.99 7.52
CA GLU A 75 11.33 14.03 7.18
C GLU A 75 11.30 14.38 5.69
N GLU A 76 11.84 15.55 5.37
CA GLU A 76 12.02 15.98 3.98
C GLU A 76 12.99 15.04 3.26
N GLY A 77 12.61 14.57 2.06
CA GLY A 77 13.44 13.66 1.25
C GLY A 77 13.18 12.17 1.47
N MET A 78 12.36 11.78 2.44
CA MET A 78 11.95 10.38 2.60
C MET A 78 11.01 9.87 1.49
N LEU A 79 10.23 10.78 0.90
CA LEU A 79 9.28 10.43 -0.17
C LEU A 79 9.84 10.77 -1.56
N PRO A 80 9.58 9.91 -2.58
CA PRO A 80 9.94 10.18 -3.97
C PRO A 80 9.24 11.46 -4.46
N ARG A 81 10.02 12.45 -4.86
CA ARG A 81 9.52 13.80 -5.16
C ARG A 81 8.54 13.77 -6.33
N GLU A 82 8.87 13.05 -7.38
CA GLU A 82 8.09 12.88 -8.61
C GLU A 82 6.71 12.27 -8.37
N ALA A 83 6.57 11.44 -7.33
CA ALA A 83 5.34 10.75 -6.96
C ALA A 83 4.57 11.42 -5.82
N THR A 84 5.07 12.54 -5.25
CA THR A 84 4.53 13.10 -4.00
C THR A 84 4.13 14.57 -4.13
N VAL A 85 2.91 14.88 -3.68
CA VAL A 85 2.48 16.24 -3.34
C VAL A 85 2.50 16.35 -1.82
N ALA A 86 3.22 17.32 -1.27
CA ALA A 86 3.18 17.62 0.16
C ALA A 86 3.13 19.12 0.33
N TRP A 87 1.96 19.72 0.32
CA TRP A 87 1.84 21.18 0.25
C TRP A 87 1.09 21.70 1.48
N ALA A 88 1.59 22.79 2.05
CA ALA A 88 0.88 23.56 3.05
C ALA A 88 1.08 25.04 2.78
N GLY A 89 0.04 25.84 2.94
CA GLY A 89 0.14 27.27 2.72
C GLY A 89 -1.19 27.98 2.80
N ARG A 90 -1.14 29.29 2.59
CA ARG A 90 -2.35 30.12 2.49
C ARG A 90 -3.12 29.72 1.25
N ALA A 91 -4.43 29.60 1.38
CA ALA A 91 -5.31 29.40 0.23
C ALA A 91 -5.59 30.72 -0.49
N ASP A 92 -4.59 31.61 -0.66
CA ASP A 92 -4.70 32.81 -1.49
C ASP A 92 -4.39 32.48 -2.98
N GLU A 93 -4.51 33.45 -3.90
CA GLU A 93 -4.25 33.21 -5.33
C GLU A 93 -2.86 32.64 -5.60
N ARG A 94 -1.85 33.13 -4.87
CA ARG A 94 -0.47 32.67 -5.01
C ARG A 94 -0.34 31.23 -4.52
N GLY A 95 -0.84 30.94 -3.32
CA GLY A 95 -0.80 29.61 -2.73
C GLY A 95 -1.58 28.58 -3.56
N ALA A 96 -2.75 28.95 -4.06
CA ALA A 96 -3.52 28.11 -4.99
C ALA A 96 -2.73 27.84 -6.29
N GLY A 97 -2.03 28.85 -6.82
CA GLY A 97 -1.14 28.68 -7.97
C GLY A 97 0.05 27.75 -7.69
N GLU A 98 0.63 27.81 -6.50
CA GLU A 98 1.69 26.89 -6.05
C GLU A 98 1.17 25.46 -5.90
N LEU A 99 0.02 25.28 -5.26
CA LEU A 99 -0.63 23.97 -5.09
C LEU A 99 -0.99 23.35 -6.44
N ARG A 100 -1.55 24.12 -7.38
CA ARG A 100 -1.86 23.64 -8.73
C ARG A 100 -0.64 23.12 -9.46
N ARG A 101 0.52 23.79 -9.35
CA ARG A 101 1.77 23.31 -9.96
C ARG A 101 2.24 21.99 -9.35
N GLU A 102 2.13 21.83 -8.03
CA GLU A 102 2.48 20.56 -7.38
C GLU A 102 1.54 19.42 -7.80
N ILE A 103 0.22 19.68 -7.84
CA ILE A 103 -0.77 18.69 -8.29
C ILE A 103 -0.58 18.36 -9.77
N GLU A 104 -0.34 19.36 -10.62
CA GLU A 104 -0.11 19.14 -12.06
C GLU A 104 1.12 18.27 -12.30
N ARG A 105 2.20 18.52 -11.54
CA ARG A 105 3.44 17.78 -11.64
C ARG A 105 3.28 16.29 -11.32
N VAL A 106 2.46 15.95 -10.33
CA VAL A 106 2.30 14.56 -9.85
C VAL A 106 1.11 13.88 -10.52
N PHE A 107 -0.06 14.51 -10.49
CA PHE A 107 -1.34 13.93 -10.92
C PHE A 107 -1.82 14.43 -12.30
N GLY A 108 -1.11 15.39 -12.90
CA GLY A 108 -1.41 15.93 -14.22
C GLY A 108 -2.38 17.12 -14.24
N PRO A 109 -2.53 17.76 -15.42
CA PRO A 109 -3.24 19.04 -15.57
C PRO A 109 -4.75 18.95 -15.38
N ALA A 110 -5.35 17.78 -15.54
CA ALA A 110 -6.79 17.58 -15.30
C ALA A 110 -7.13 17.73 -13.82
N GLU A 111 -6.28 17.20 -12.94
CA GLU A 111 -6.45 17.26 -11.50
C GLU A 111 -6.12 18.65 -10.95
N ALA A 112 -5.09 19.29 -11.49
CA ALA A 112 -4.74 20.66 -11.10
C ALA A 112 -5.88 21.66 -11.35
N ARG A 113 -6.72 21.44 -12.36
CA ARG A 113 -7.90 22.27 -12.63
C ARG A 113 -9.02 22.13 -11.60
N ARG A 114 -9.02 21.08 -10.78
CA ARG A 114 -10.00 20.85 -9.71
C ARG A 114 -9.67 21.60 -8.43
N VAL A 115 -8.50 22.22 -8.33
CA VAL A 115 -8.13 23.02 -7.17
C VAL A 115 -8.99 24.28 -7.13
N ASP A 116 -9.84 24.36 -6.11
CA ASP A 116 -10.79 25.44 -5.91
C ASP A 116 -10.15 26.82 -5.68
N VAL A 117 -11.03 27.82 -5.70
CA VAL A 117 -10.75 29.27 -5.65
C VAL A 117 -10.37 29.72 -4.22
N PRO A 118 -9.55 30.78 -4.08
CA PRO A 118 -8.97 31.21 -2.81
C PRO A 118 -9.93 31.56 -1.67
N ASP A 119 -9.55 31.14 -0.45
CA ASP A 119 -9.95 31.80 0.80
C ASP A 119 -8.68 32.30 1.51
N VAL A 120 -8.48 33.62 1.48
CA VAL A 120 -7.27 34.25 2.03
C VAL A 120 -7.09 34.04 3.53
N SER A 121 -8.14 33.66 4.27
CA SER A 121 -8.11 33.44 5.72
C SER A 121 -7.73 32.02 6.13
N ARG A 122 -7.77 31.09 5.18
CA ARG A 122 -7.58 29.65 5.37
C ARG A 122 -6.14 29.21 5.10
N ILE A 123 -5.62 28.34 5.95
CA ILE A 123 -4.43 27.52 5.67
C ILE A 123 -4.89 26.16 5.16
N THR A 124 -4.43 25.75 3.97
CA THR A 124 -4.76 24.44 3.41
C THR A 124 -3.53 23.53 3.53
N VAL A 125 -3.75 22.25 3.78
CA VAL A 125 -2.72 21.21 3.82
C VAL A 125 -3.16 20.06 2.92
N VAL A 126 -2.31 19.71 1.95
CA VAL A 126 -2.58 18.67 0.95
C VAL A 126 -1.42 17.67 0.92
N GLY A 127 -1.73 16.43 1.27
CA GLY A 127 -0.87 15.27 1.02
C GLY A 127 -1.36 14.49 -0.20
N GLY A 128 -0.46 14.13 -1.09
CA GLY A 128 -0.76 13.36 -2.29
C GLY A 128 0.34 12.37 -2.58
N LEU A 129 -0.02 11.15 -2.95
CA LEU A 129 0.91 10.13 -3.44
C LEU A 129 0.35 9.52 -4.74
N ASP A 130 1.15 9.51 -5.80
CA ASP A 130 0.92 8.76 -7.04
C ASP A 130 2.11 7.84 -7.30
N LEU A 131 2.00 6.58 -6.88
CA LEU A 131 3.12 5.65 -6.87
C LEU A 131 2.79 4.37 -7.65
N HIS A 132 3.57 4.13 -8.70
CA HIS A 132 3.55 2.90 -9.50
C HIS A 132 4.96 2.35 -9.64
N PRO A 133 5.43 1.55 -8.67
CA PRO A 133 6.78 0.99 -8.69
C PRO A 133 7.00 0.12 -9.94
N GLN A 134 8.11 0.35 -10.64
CA GLN A 134 8.48 -0.41 -11.83
C GLN A 134 9.61 -1.39 -11.52
N PHE A 135 9.59 -2.56 -12.14
CA PHE A 135 10.65 -3.56 -11.97
C PHE A 135 11.62 -3.54 -13.15
N THR A 136 12.89 -3.86 -12.89
CA THR A 136 13.91 -3.96 -13.94
C THR A 136 13.58 -5.09 -14.92
N VAL A 137 13.04 -6.19 -14.39
CA VAL A 137 12.44 -7.26 -15.19
C VAL A 137 10.98 -7.43 -14.75
N PRO A 138 10.00 -7.17 -15.63
CA PRO A 138 8.60 -7.31 -15.28
C PRO A 138 8.28 -8.74 -14.84
N PHE A 139 7.44 -8.89 -13.83
CA PHE A 139 6.96 -10.20 -13.39
C PHE A 139 6.04 -10.86 -14.42
N ALA A 140 5.77 -12.16 -14.26
CA ALA A 140 4.83 -12.86 -15.11
C ALA A 140 3.40 -12.42 -14.78
N ARG A 141 2.58 -12.12 -15.80
CA ARG A 141 1.13 -11.98 -15.63
C ARG A 141 0.47 -13.35 -15.73
N ARG A 142 -0.40 -13.67 -14.77
CA ARG A 142 -1.16 -14.91 -14.78
C ARG A 142 -2.35 -14.76 -15.74
N THR A 143 -2.47 -15.71 -16.67
CA THR A 143 -3.57 -15.76 -17.65
C THR A 143 -4.93 -16.07 -17.02
N ARG A 144 -4.94 -16.92 -15.99
CA ARG A 144 -6.13 -17.24 -15.20
C ARG A 144 -6.19 -16.35 -13.97
N THR A 145 -7.38 -15.90 -13.61
CA THR A 145 -7.61 -15.15 -12.38
C THR A 145 -7.41 -16.01 -11.13
N LEU A 146 -7.21 -15.31 -10.02
CA LEU A 146 -7.24 -15.86 -8.67
C LEU A 146 -8.61 -15.60 -8.05
N ALA A 147 -9.20 -16.60 -7.40
CA ALA A 147 -10.39 -16.39 -6.60
C ALA A 147 -10.00 -15.71 -5.28
N TYR A 148 -10.55 -14.55 -4.99
CA TYR A 148 -10.37 -13.80 -3.76
C TYR A 148 -11.73 -13.53 -3.14
N ARG A 149 -12.12 -14.33 -2.14
CA ARG A 149 -13.39 -14.24 -1.42
C ARG A 149 -14.61 -14.10 -2.35
N ASP A 150 -14.96 -12.87 -2.69
CA ASP A 150 -16.13 -12.45 -3.45
C ASP A 150 -15.88 -12.19 -4.94
N LYS A 151 -14.63 -12.14 -5.41
CA LYS A 151 -14.32 -11.86 -6.82
C LYS A 151 -13.12 -12.61 -7.38
N TYR A 152 -12.98 -12.54 -8.70
CA TYR A 152 -11.80 -13.03 -9.39
C TYR A 152 -10.86 -11.86 -9.68
N ALA A 153 -9.63 -11.92 -9.17
CA ALA A 153 -8.62 -10.89 -9.39
C ALA A 153 -7.62 -11.31 -10.47
N GLN A 154 -7.16 -10.35 -11.27
CA GLN A 154 -5.94 -10.50 -12.05
C GLN A 154 -4.76 -10.70 -11.10
N ALA A 155 -3.75 -11.43 -11.56
CA ALA A 155 -2.60 -11.74 -10.73
C ALA A 155 -1.28 -11.70 -11.50
N PHE A 156 -0.18 -11.51 -10.77
CA PHE A 156 1.17 -11.50 -11.29
C PHE A 156 2.15 -12.11 -10.28
N GLY A 157 3.39 -12.35 -10.71
CA GLY A 157 4.46 -12.78 -9.83
C GLY A 157 5.47 -13.69 -10.51
N MET A 158 5.90 -14.72 -9.79
CA MET A 158 6.87 -15.72 -10.23
C MET A 158 6.38 -17.11 -9.91
N TRP A 159 6.55 -18.07 -10.81
CA TRP A 159 6.24 -19.47 -10.55
C TRP A 159 7.12 -20.36 -11.42
N PHE A 160 7.10 -21.65 -11.14
CA PHE A 160 7.73 -22.61 -12.03
C PHE A 160 6.97 -22.65 -13.36
N ASP A 161 7.60 -22.11 -14.40
CA ASP A 161 7.19 -22.28 -15.80
C ASP A 161 8.34 -22.95 -16.54
N LYS A 162 8.09 -24.18 -17.03
CA LYS A 162 9.09 -24.96 -17.77
C LYS A 162 9.51 -24.29 -19.08
N ASP A 163 8.67 -23.42 -19.61
CA ASP A 163 8.88 -22.73 -20.88
C ASP A 163 9.56 -21.36 -20.63
N GLU A 164 9.68 -20.92 -19.37
CA GLU A 164 10.41 -19.69 -19.02
C GLU A 164 11.93 -19.91 -19.08
N PRO A 165 12.67 -19.05 -19.82
CA PRO A 165 14.12 -19.09 -19.82
C PRO A 165 14.71 -18.92 -18.42
N SER A 166 15.72 -19.74 -18.11
CA SER A 166 16.33 -19.81 -16.77
C SER A 166 16.91 -18.47 -16.30
N ASP A 167 17.46 -17.70 -17.22
CA ASP A 167 18.03 -16.36 -16.99
C ASP A 167 16.95 -15.32 -16.66
N VAL A 168 15.78 -15.40 -17.32
CA VAL A 168 14.63 -14.52 -17.02
C VAL A 168 14.13 -14.79 -15.61
N TRP A 169 13.93 -16.06 -15.24
CA TRP A 169 13.53 -16.44 -13.88
C TRP A 169 14.55 -15.95 -12.84
N GLN A 170 15.85 -16.16 -13.10
CA GLN A 170 16.91 -15.71 -12.19
C GLN A 170 16.87 -14.19 -11.97
N ARG A 171 16.73 -13.40 -13.03
CA ARG A 171 16.65 -11.94 -12.93
C ARG A 171 15.39 -11.46 -12.19
N ARG A 172 14.25 -12.12 -12.39
CA ARG A 172 13.03 -11.85 -11.61
C ARG A 172 13.24 -12.15 -10.12
N SER A 173 13.82 -13.31 -9.81
CA SER A 173 14.03 -13.75 -8.42
C SER A 173 15.04 -12.87 -7.68
N ALA A 174 16.01 -12.27 -8.37
CA ALA A 174 16.97 -11.34 -7.78
C ALA A 174 16.32 -10.04 -7.26
N GLN A 175 15.10 -9.73 -7.72
CA GLN A 175 14.31 -8.58 -7.26
C GLN A 175 13.36 -8.93 -6.11
N VAL A 176 13.40 -10.17 -5.60
CA VAL A 176 12.53 -10.63 -4.51
C VAL A 176 13.37 -11.24 -3.40
N VAL A 177 13.08 -10.84 -2.18
CA VAL A 177 13.74 -11.32 -0.97
C VAL A 177 12.69 -11.77 0.02
N VAL A 178 12.93 -12.91 0.64
CA VAL A 178 12.06 -13.48 1.65
C VAL A 178 12.66 -13.19 3.02
N HIS A 179 11.92 -12.45 3.82
CA HIS A 179 12.19 -12.26 5.24
C HIS A 179 11.34 -13.28 5.99
N PHE A 180 11.95 -14.45 6.24
CA PHE A 180 11.34 -15.56 6.97
C PHE A 180 11.60 -15.39 8.47
N PRO A 181 10.70 -15.83 9.38
CA PRO A 181 10.96 -15.74 10.80
C PRO A 181 12.25 -16.45 11.20
N ARG A 182 12.79 -15.95 12.32
CA ARG A 182 14.15 -16.12 12.85
C ARG A 182 14.56 -17.55 13.22
N TYR A 183 13.86 -18.57 12.77
CA TYR A 183 14.18 -19.93 13.17
C TYR A 183 15.33 -20.46 12.32
N ALA A 184 16.46 -20.73 12.97
CA ALA A 184 17.44 -21.63 12.41
C ALA A 184 16.82 -23.04 12.24
N ASP A 185 17.37 -23.87 11.36
CA ASP A 185 16.80 -25.19 11.06
C ASP A 185 16.62 -26.06 12.33
N ASP A 186 17.50 -25.87 13.32
CA ASP A 186 17.45 -26.51 14.64
C ASP A 186 16.37 -25.93 15.58
N GLU A 187 16.02 -24.66 15.42
CA GLU A 187 14.89 -24.05 16.15
C GLU A 187 13.55 -24.47 15.54
N LEU A 188 13.44 -24.51 14.19
CA LEU A 188 12.24 -25.05 13.51
C LEU A 188 11.96 -26.51 13.88
N ALA A 189 13.02 -27.29 14.11
CA ALA A 189 12.92 -28.69 14.53
C ALA A 189 12.39 -28.86 15.96
N GLN A 190 12.49 -27.81 16.80
CA GLN A 190 12.01 -27.81 18.19
C GLN A 190 10.57 -27.30 18.32
N LEU A 191 10.06 -26.55 17.33
CA LEU A 191 8.68 -26.10 17.30
C LEU A 191 7.70 -27.27 17.16
N SER A 192 6.53 -27.16 17.81
CA SER A 192 5.39 -28.01 17.50
C SER A 192 4.96 -27.83 16.03
N ASP A 193 4.19 -28.76 15.48
CA ASP A 193 3.68 -28.61 14.12
C ASP A 193 2.80 -27.35 13.99
N GLU A 194 2.00 -27.02 15.01
CA GLU A 194 1.19 -25.80 15.04
C GLU A 194 2.03 -24.52 15.09
N GLU A 195 3.10 -24.50 15.90
CA GLU A 195 4.01 -23.36 15.98
C GLU A 195 4.80 -23.17 14.69
N ARG A 196 5.16 -24.29 14.05
CA ARG A 196 5.84 -24.28 12.76
C ARG A 196 4.92 -23.76 11.66
N ASP A 197 3.67 -24.19 11.64
CA ASP A 197 2.65 -23.70 10.71
C ASP A 197 2.41 -22.19 10.91
N ALA A 198 2.26 -21.74 12.17
CA ALA A 198 2.12 -20.32 12.48
C ALA A 198 3.35 -19.49 12.05
N ALA A 199 4.55 -20.04 12.20
CA ALA A 199 5.78 -19.42 11.70
C ALA A 199 5.82 -19.35 10.17
N TYR A 200 5.32 -20.36 9.45
CA TYR A 200 5.22 -20.32 7.99
C TYR A 200 4.17 -19.32 7.51
N ASP A 201 3.15 -19.03 8.32
CA ASP A 201 2.11 -18.06 8.01
C ASP A 201 2.55 -16.60 8.20
N ASP A 202 3.49 -16.33 9.11
CA ASP A 202 4.03 -14.99 9.41
C ASP A 202 5.23 -14.63 8.51
N LEU A 203 4.92 -14.34 7.24
CA LEU A 203 5.91 -14.12 6.21
C LEU A 203 5.93 -12.68 5.71
N VAL A 204 7.13 -12.14 5.52
CA VAL A 204 7.35 -10.86 4.83
C VAL A 204 8.18 -11.08 3.56
N VAL A 205 7.67 -10.63 2.42
CA VAL A 205 8.36 -10.68 1.13
C VAL A 205 8.68 -9.27 0.68
N GLU A 206 9.96 -8.96 0.53
CA GLU A 206 10.47 -7.72 -0.04
C GLU A 206 10.59 -7.84 -1.56
N PHE A 207 9.92 -6.96 -2.29
CA PHE A 207 10.15 -6.71 -3.70
C PHE A 207 11.03 -5.47 -3.85
N ARG A 208 11.97 -5.52 -4.80
CA ARG A 208 12.96 -4.48 -5.08
C ARG A 208 12.71 -3.92 -6.48
N PRO A 209 11.94 -2.81 -6.58
CA PRO A 209 11.77 -2.08 -7.83
C PRO A 209 13.11 -1.64 -8.44
N ALA A 210 13.05 -1.15 -9.68
CA ALA A 210 14.19 -0.53 -10.37
C ALA A 210 14.67 0.75 -9.65
N ASP A 211 13.75 1.47 -9.01
CA ASP A 211 14.10 2.56 -8.11
C ASP A 211 14.66 1.99 -6.80
N ALA A 212 15.96 2.19 -6.59
CA ALA A 212 16.68 1.68 -5.43
C ALA A 212 16.32 2.38 -4.11
N ALA A 213 15.62 3.53 -4.15
CA ALA A 213 15.23 4.29 -2.97
C ALA A 213 14.09 3.62 -2.19
N ILE A 214 13.28 2.80 -2.86
CA ILE A 214 12.10 2.18 -2.27
C ILE A 214 12.17 0.66 -2.28
N SER A 215 11.57 0.04 -1.26
CA SER A 215 11.27 -1.39 -1.23
C SER A 215 9.79 -1.60 -0.94
N LEU A 216 9.20 -2.65 -1.51
CA LEU A 216 7.81 -3.05 -1.27
C LEU A 216 7.78 -4.30 -0.41
N LEU A 217 7.14 -4.23 0.75
CA LEU A 217 6.98 -5.34 1.67
C LEU A 217 5.56 -5.85 1.56
N VAL A 218 5.41 -7.11 1.17
CA VAL A 218 4.15 -7.83 1.14
C VAL A 218 4.17 -8.80 2.30
N ALA A 219 3.22 -8.67 3.22
CA ALA A 219 3.22 -9.47 4.43
C ALA A 219 1.89 -10.18 4.65
N ASN A 220 1.98 -11.48 4.94
CA ASN A 220 0.87 -12.23 5.49
C ASN A 220 0.99 -12.21 7.00
N VAL A 221 0.27 -11.30 7.63
CA VAL A 221 0.28 -11.15 9.08
C VAL A 221 -1.14 -10.99 9.58
N SER A 222 -1.35 -11.38 10.83
CA SER A 222 -2.56 -10.97 11.56
C SER A 222 -2.46 -9.48 11.89
N TRP A 223 -3.58 -8.77 11.84
CA TRP A 223 -3.59 -7.41 12.36
C TRP A 223 -3.38 -7.43 13.87
N VAL A 224 -3.00 -6.28 14.41
CA VAL A 224 -2.96 -6.04 15.86
C VAL A 224 -3.96 -4.93 16.17
N SER A 225 -3.78 -4.17 17.25
CA SER A 225 -4.66 -3.07 17.64
C SER A 225 -4.76 -1.98 16.58
N THR A 226 -3.63 -1.59 15.99
CA THR A 226 -3.55 -0.46 15.05
C THR A 226 -2.73 -0.81 13.81
N LEU A 227 -2.89 -0.01 12.75
CA LEU A 227 -2.04 -0.13 11.55
C LEU A 227 -0.56 0.08 11.89
N ARG A 228 -0.23 0.98 12.83
CA ARG A 228 1.12 1.20 13.36
C ARG A 228 1.72 -0.08 13.91
N ASP A 229 0.99 -0.77 14.79
CA ASP A 229 1.50 -1.98 15.45
C ASP A 229 1.72 -3.10 14.44
N THR A 230 0.80 -3.25 13.47
CA THR A 230 0.96 -4.23 12.38
C THR A 230 2.15 -3.91 11.48
N VAL A 231 2.35 -2.64 11.10
CA VAL A 231 3.52 -2.21 10.33
C VAL A 231 4.80 -2.43 11.12
N ALA A 232 4.84 -2.07 12.40
CA ALA A 232 5.99 -2.28 13.27
C ALA A 232 6.35 -3.77 13.39
N GLY A 233 5.34 -4.65 13.52
CA GLY A 233 5.51 -6.10 13.47
C GLY A 233 6.23 -6.52 12.20
N VAL A 234 5.68 -6.17 11.03
CA VAL A 234 6.27 -6.48 9.71
C VAL A 234 7.70 -5.96 9.56
N LEU A 235 7.97 -4.73 9.98
CA LEU A 235 9.32 -4.15 9.92
C LEU A 235 10.32 -4.89 10.84
N SER A 236 9.85 -5.48 11.94
CA SER A 236 10.70 -6.25 12.86
C SER A 236 11.19 -7.58 12.27
N HIS A 237 10.51 -8.11 11.24
CA HIS A 237 10.94 -9.30 10.50
C HIS A 237 12.04 -9.01 9.48
N LEU A 238 12.31 -7.74 9.15
CA LEU A 238 13.32 -7.38 8.17
C LEU A 238 14.73 -7.70 8.68
N GLN A 239 15.38 -8.64 8.02
CA GLN A 239 16.74 -9.09 8.32
C GLN A 239 17.74 -8.54 7.32
N ASP A 240 19.01 -8.49 7.70
CA ASP A 240 20.08 -8.41 6.72
C ASP A 240 20.16 -9.77 6.00
N VAL A 241 20.08 -9.72 4.68
CA VAL A 241 19.93 -10.92 3.84
C VAL A 241 21.22 -11.28 3.11
N ASP A 242 22.29 -10.53 3.36
CA ASP A 242 23.61 -10.84 2.83
C ASP A 242 24.10 -12.17 3.41
N GLY A 243 24.06 -13.22 2.58
CA GLY A 243 24.53 -14.55 2.92
C GLY A 243 23.47 -15.51 3.48
N ALA A 244 22.21 -15.09 3.64
CA ALA A 244 21.13 -15.99 4.08
C ALA A 244 20.62 -16.85 2.90
N PRO A 245 20.93 -18.16 2.82
CA PRO A 245 20.51 -19.01 1.69
C PRO A 245 18.99 -19.10 1.58
N ASN A 246 18.29 -19.03 2.71
CA ASN A 246 16.83 -19.12 2.79
C ASN A 246 16.13 -17.81 2.38
N ALA A 247 16.85 -16.69 2.24
CA ALA A 247 16.24 -15.42 1.85
C ALA A 247 15.91 -15.34 0.35
N ARG A 248 16.35 -16.30 -0.45
CA ARG A 248 16.16 -16.32 -1.92
C ARG A 248 15.12 -17.36 -2.32
N PHE A 249 14.36 -17.03 -3.36
CA PHE A 249 13.52 -18.01 -4.04
C PHE A 249 14.38 -19.07 -4.73
N THR A 250 13.91 -20.31 -4.73
CA THR A 250 14.41 -21.37 -5.61
C THR A 250 13.45 -21.58 -6.79
N LYS A 251 13.91 -22.21 -7.88
CA LYS A 251 13.06 -22.48 -9.07
C LYS A 251 11.83 -23.33 -8.80
N LYS A 252 11.81 -24.04 -7.68
CA LYS A 252 10.68 -24.85 -7.27
C LYS A 252 9.62 -24.04 -6.53
N GLU A 253 9.95 -22.81 -6.15
CA GLU A 253 9.13 -21.87 -5.40
C GLU A 253 8.49 -20.85 -6.33
N GLY A 254 7.47 -20.17 -5.83
CA GLY A 254 6.74 -19.18 -6.58
C GLY A 254 5.85 -18.34 -5.71
N ILE A 255 5.63 -17.09 -6.12
CA ILE A 255 4.76 -16.11 -5.49
C ILE A 255 3.74 -15.61 -6.51
N CYS A 256 2.48 -15.54 -6.10
CA CYS A 256 1.41 -15.01 -6.93
C CYS A 256 0.60 -13.99 -6.13
N LEU A 257 0.61 -12.74 -6.60
CA LEU A 257 -0.06 -11.61 -6.00
C LEU A 257 -1.18 -11.10 -6.91
N PRO A 258 -2.29 -10.60 -6.36
CA PRO A 258 -3.28 -9.90 -7.12
C PRO A 258 -2.70 -8.59 -7.62
N VAL A 259 -3.18 -8.14 -8.76
CA VAL A 259 -2.90 -6.79 -9.26
C VAL A 259 -3.66 -5.82 -8.38
N ILE A 260 -2.97 -4.85 -7.80
CA ILE A 260 -3.54 -3.89 -6.87
C ILE A 260 -3.63 -2.53 -7.55
N ARG A 261 -4.80 -1.89 -7.45
CA ARG A 261 -5.00 -0.50 -7.81
C ARG A 261 -5.84 0.17 -6.74
N ILE A 262 -5.23 1.13 -6.05
CA ILE A 262 -5.87 1.96 -5.04
C ILE A 262 -5.99 3.35 -5.62
N ALA A 263 -7.17 3.93 -5.50
CA ALA A 263 -7.41 5.34 -5.75
C ALA A 263 -8.39 5.81 -4.67
N CYS A 264 -7.92 6.65 -3.76
CA CYS A 264 -8.77 7.16 -2.68
C CYS A 264 -8.38 8.59 -2.32
N GLU A 265 -9.34 9.30 -1.76
CA GLU A 265 -9.20 10.67 -1.30
C GLU A 265 -9.98 10.79 0.00
N ALA A 266 -9.46 11.58 0.93
CA ALA A 266 -10.15 11.91 2.16
C ALA A 266 -9.88 13.35 2.57
N ILE A 267 -10.91 13.90 3.20
CA ILE A 267 -10.90 15.21 3.84
C ILE A 267 -11.04 14.97 5.33
N PHE A 268 -10.12 15.52 6.12
CA PHE A 268 -10.12 15.42 7.58
C PHE A 268 -10.70 16.71 8.17
N ASP A 269 -12.03 16.79 8.18
CA ASP A 269 -12.81 17.97 8.55
C ASP A 269 -12.76 18.31 10.05
N GLN A 270 -12.31 17.39 10.91
CA GLN A 270 -12.17 17.65 12.35
C GLN A 270 -11.22 18.81 12.67
N LEU A 271 -10.30 19.14 11.76
CA LEU A 271 -9.40 20.29 11.87
C LEU A 271 -9.91 21.56 11.16
N SER A 272 -10.94 21.44 10.33
CA SER A 272 -11.47 22.58 9.59
C SER A 272 -12.01 23.66 10.52
N HIS A 273 -11.76 24.91 10.14
CA HIS A 273 -12.15 26.13 10.85
C HIS A 273 -11.58 26.27 12.26
N ARG A 274 -10.61 25.43 12.66
CA ARG A 274 -9.94 25.54 13.95
C ARG A 274 -8.89 26.67 13.92
N PRO A 275 -8.96 27.68 14.81
CA PRO A 275 -8.01 28.77 14.83
C PRO A 275 -6.62 28.30 15.26
N ILE A 276 -5.58 28.80 14.59
CA ILE A 276 -4.19 28.47 14.89
C ILE A 276 -3.64 29.48 15.91
N ALA A 277 -3.06 28.97 17.00
CA ALA A 277 -2.53 29.78 18.09
C ALA A 277 -1.10 30.29 17.81
N ASN A 278 -0.35 29.64 16.92
CA ASN A 278 1.02 30.03 16.56
C ASN A 278 1.09 31.50 16.08
N CYS A 279 1.99 32.29 16.67
CA CYS A 279 2.14 33.71 16.36
C CYS A 279 2.38 34.00 14.87
N ALA A 280 3.16 33.17 14.17
CA ALA A 280 3.46 33.34 12.75
C ALA A 280 2.22 33.20 11.83
N LEU A 281 1.17 32.53 12.32
CA LEU A 281 -0.09 32.26 11.61
C LEU A 281 -1.30 32.92 12.31
N ARG A 282 -1.07 33.96 13.12
CA ARG A 282 -2.13 34.65 13.88
C ARG A 282 -3.26 35.13 12.97
N GLY A 283 -4.50 34.92 13.41
CA GLY A 283 -5.70 35.31 12.66
C GLY A 283 -6.02 34.38 11.48
N ARG A 284 -5.30 33.27 11.36
CA ARG A 284 -5.61 32.20 10.41
C ARG A 284 -6.27 31.03 11.12
N TYR A 285 -6.99 30.24 10.34
CA TYR A 285 -7.54 28.97 10.77
C TYR A 285 -7.11 27.86 9.82
N LEU A 286 -7.09 26.63 10.33
CA LEU A 286 -6.90 25.44 9.51
C LEU A 286 -8.13 25.26 8.61
N GLY A 287 -7.88 25.15 7.33
CA GLY A 287 -8.85 24.64 6.38
C GLY A 287 -8.91 23.13 6.40
N GLU A 288 -9.36 22.56 5.29
CA GLU A 288 -9.35 21.13 5.11
C GLU A 288 -7.92 20.60 5.04
N LEU A 289 -7.69 19.51 5.75
CA LEU A 289 -6.61 18.59 5.48
C LEU A 289 -7.09 17.59 4.44
N GLN A 290 -6.41 17.54 3.30
CA GLN A 290 -6.74 16.63 2.22
C GLN A 290 -5.63 15.61 2.03
N GLN A 291 -5.99 14.33 1.90
CA GLN A 291 -5.06 13.29 1.51
C GLN A 291 -5.60 12.56 0.29
N ARG A 292 -4.76 12.42 -0.74
CA ARG A 292 -5.06 11.64 -1.94
C ARG A 292 -3.99 10.59 -2.17
N VAL A 293 -4.42 9.39 -2.53
CA VAL A 293 -3.53 8.27 -2.82
C VAL A 293 -3.97 7.62 -4.13
N ILE A 294 -3.05 7.52 -5.06
CA ILE A 294 -3.11 6.68 -6.24
C ILE A 294 -1.91 5.72 -6.13
N PHE A 295 -2.19 4.43 -6.06
CA PHE A 295 -1.15 3.43 -5.92
C PHE A 295 -1.46 2.23 -6.82
N GLN A 296 -0.46 1.78 -7.58
CA GLN A 296 -0.56 0.61 -8.43
C GLN A 296 0.58 -0.35 -8.15
N PHE A 297 0.24 -1.61 -7.86
CA PHE A 297 1.21 -2.69 -7.73
C PHE A 297 0.82 -3.83 -8.65
N ASP A 298 1.63 -3.98 -9.69
CA ASP A 298 1.46 -4.95 -10.75
C ASP A 298 2.84 -5.47 -11.17
N GLU A 299 2.93 -6.07 -12.35
CA GLU A 299 4.15 -6.66 -12.84
C GLU A 299 5.23 -5.67 -13.28
N GLY A 300 4.92 -4.37 -13.41
CA GLY A 300 5.89 -3.32 -13.71
C GLY A 300 6.42 -3.27 -15.15
N GLY A 301 5.54 -3.32 -16.17
CA GLY A 301 5.93 -3.10 -17.58
C GLY A 301 5.17 -3.97 -18.60
N ALA A 302 5.69 -4.06 -19.84
CA ALA A 302 5.14 -4.95 -20.87
C ALA A 302 5.39 -6.41 -20.49
N SER A 303 4.32 -7.18 -20.31
CA SER A 303 4.41 -8.53 -19.76
C SER A 303 4.01 -9.60 -20.77
N ALA A 304 4.73 -10.72 -20.73
CA ALA A 304 4.36 -11.91 -21.47
C ALA A 304 3.38 -12.74 -20.61
N PRO A 305 2.20 -13.10 -21.13
CA PRO A 305 1.28 -13.97 -20.41
C PRO A 305 1.92 -15.33 -20.18
N SER A 306 1.84 -15.85 -18.95
CA SER A 306 2.29 -17.21 -18.63
C SER A 306 1.12 -18.07 -18.10
N MET A 307 1.18 -19.35 -18.44
CA MET A 307 0.25 -20.37 -17.95
C MET A 307 0.91 -21.17 -16.85
N MET A 308 0.40 -21.01 -15.62
CA MET A 308 0.75 -21.90 -14.53
C MET A 308 0.13 -23.28 -14.76
N ARG A 309 0.95 -24.34 -14.92
CA ARG A 309 0.48 -25.72 -15.03
C ARG A 309 0.42 -26.37 -13.64
N ASN A 310 -0.81 -26.66 -13.20
CA ASN A 310 -1.21 -27.46 -12.03
C ASN A 310 -0.40 -27.28 -10.71
N PRO A 311 -0.91 -26.51 -9.73
CA PRO A 311 -0.23 -26.28 -8.45
C PRO A 311 -0.22 -27.47 -7.47
N TYR A 312 -0.92 -28.57 -7.77
CA TYR A 312 -1.20 -29.67 -6.81
C TYR A 312 -0.33 -30.93 -6.97
N GLY A 313 0.78 -30.88 -7.71
CA GLY A 313 1.64 -32.04 -7.92
C GLY A 313 2.77 -32.18 -6.89
N GLY A 314 2.65 -33.18 -6.01
CA GLY A 314 3.79 -33.90 -5.39
C GLY A 314 4.08 -33.58 -3.92
N ALA A 315 3.67 -34.49 -3.03
CA ALA A 315 4.18 -34.62 -1.68
C ALA A 315 5.64 -35.09 -1.69
N LEU A 316 6.39 -34.72 -0.63
CA LEU A 316 7.80 -35.02 -0.33
C LEU A 316 8.74 -33.83 -0.61
N MET A 317 8.88 -33.01 0.44
CA MET A 317 9.67 -31.78 0.57
C MET A 317 9.13 -30.62 -0.27
N SER A 318 8.03 -30.02 0.21
CA SER A 318 7.33 -28.92 -0.44
C SER A 318 8.25 -27.71 -0.60
N PRO A 319 8.56 -27.29 -1.83
CA PRO A 319 9.08 -25.95 -2.07
C PRO A 319 8.12 -24.93 -1.44
N ARG A 320 8.62 -23.82 -0.90
CA ARG A 320 7.75 -22.73 -0.46
C ARG A 320 6.92 -22.23 -1.64
N ARG A 321 5.63 -22.55 -1.66
CA ARG A 321 4.70 -22.13 -2.71
C ARG A 321 3.76 -21.12 -2.10
N TRP A 322 3.91 -19.86 -2.50
CA TRP A 322 3.14 -18.75 -1.98
C TRP A 322 1.96 -18.46 -2.89
N TYR A 323 0.88 -19.18 -2.62
CA TYR A 323 -0.44 -18.88 -3.16
C TYR A 323 -1.23 -18.18 -2.07
N HIS A 324 -1.49 -16.89 -2.24
CA HIS A 324 -2.43 -16.19 -1.39
C HIS A 324 -3.85 -16.56 -1.80
N ASP A 325 -4.32 -17.75 -1.40
CA ASP A 325 -5.73 -18.14 -1.53
C ASP A 325 -6.60 -17.51 -0.42
N ALA A 326 -5.98 -16.82 0.54
CA ALA A 326 -6.57 -15.82 1.44
C ALA A 326 -5.51 -14.71 1.66
N PRO A 327 -5.90 -13.42 1.77
CA PRO A 327 -5.03 -12.33 1.32
C PRO A 327 -3.79 -12.16 2.19
N PHE A 328 -2.63 -11.82 1.58
CA PHE A 328 -1.64 -11.03 2.33
C PHE A 328 -2.36 -9.76 2.74
N ASN A 329 -2.30 -9.47 4.02
CA ASN A 329 -3.16 -8.44 4.57
C ASN A 329 -2.48 -7.08 4.58
N LEU A 330 -1.15 -7.01 4.42
CA LEU A 330 -0.41 -5.76 4.48
C LEU A 330 0.54 -5.59 3.28
N LEU A 331 0.50 -4.40 2.70
CA LEU A 331 1.52 -3.88 1.79
C LEU A 331 2.15 -2.63 2.40
N VAL A 332 3.47 -2.58 2.50
CA VAL A 332 4.21 -1.43 3.00
C VAL A 332 5.23 -1.00 1.96
N VAL A 333 5.32 0.29 1.67
CA VAL A 333 6.45 0.86 0.93
C VAL A 333 7.35 1.51 1.96
N VAL A 334 8.64 1.17 1.95
CA VAL A 334 9.64 1.74 2.85
C VAL A 334 10.70 2.48 2.05
N GLU A 335 11.27 3.53 2.65
CA GLU A 335 12.57 4.01 2.21
C GLU A 335 13.61 2.98 2.63
N ARG A 336 14.43 2.55 1.67
CA ARG A 336 15.22 1.33 1.82
C ARG A 336 16.27 1.40 2.92
N ASN A 337 16.87 2.57 3.14
CA ASN A 337 17.98 2.73 4.09
C ASN A 337 17.50 2.97 5.52
N ALA A 338 16.44 3.76 5.69
CA ALA A 338 15.85 4.13 6.97
C ALA A 338 14.83 3.10 7.48
N ARG A 339 14.32 2.25 6.58
CA ARG A 339 13.22 1.30 6.86
C ARG A 339 11.96 1.98 7.41
N SER A 340 11.83 3.27 7.17
CA SER A 340 10.67 4.03 7.57
C SER A 340 9.57 3.85 6.52
N PRO A 341 8.34 3.50 6.94
CA PRO A 341 7.24 3.35 6.01
C PRO A 341 6.88 4.73 5.44
N ILE A 342 6.66 4.79 4.12
CA ILE A 342 6.15 5.99 3.43
C ILE A 342 4.73 5.77 2.89
N PHE A 343 4.31 4.50 2.83
CA PHE A 343 2.97 4.07 2.49
C PHE A 343 2.67 2.75 3.19
N ALA A 344 1.44 2.57 3.65
CA ALA A 344 0.97 1.32 4.22
C ALA A 344 -0.49 1.09 3.83
N CYS A 345 -0.79 -0.13 3.40
CA CYS A 345 -2.14 -0.53 3.05
C CYS A 345 -2.49 -1.87 3.69
N TRP A 346 -3.55 -1.89 4.49
CA TRP A 346 -4.19 -3.11 4.95
C TRP A 346 -5.36 -3.49 4.05
N PHE A 347 -5.48 -4.78 3.69
CA PHE A 347 -6.55 -5.30 2.84
C PHE A 347 -7.58 -6.10 3.64
N GLY A 348 -8.61 -5.43 4.15
CA GLY A 348 -9.74 -6.08 4.82
C GLY A 348 -10.78 -6.66 3.85
N ASN A 349 -10.79 -6.20 2.60
CA ASN A 349 -11.66 -6.68 1.52
C ASN A 349 -10.91 -6.71 0.17
N SER A 350 -11.58 -7.19 -0.88
CA SER A 350 -10.96 -7.38 -2.18
C SER A 350 -11.00 -6.13 -3.06
N ASN A 351 -11.67 -5.03 -2.69
CA ASN A 351 -11.99 -3.90 -3.59
C ASN A 351 -10.78 -3.23 -4.25
N ALA A 352 -9.61 -3.26 -3.62
CA ALA A 352 -8.36 -2.73 -4.19
C ALA A 352 -7.75 -3.63 -5.30
N PHE A 353 -8.24 -4.86 -5.46
CA PHE A 353 -7.71 -5.80 -6.46
C PHE A 353 -8.37 -5.58 -7.82
N VAL A 354 -7.59 -5.59 -8.90
CA VAL A 354 -8.11 -5.43 -10.26
C VAL A 354 -8.87 -6.68 -10.64
N GLU A 355 -10.15 -6.52 -10.96
CA GLU A 355 -11.01 -7.63 -11.40
C GLU A 355 -10.48 -8.26 -12.68
N GLY A 356 -10.57 -9.58 -12.76
CA GLY A 356 -10.30 -10.33 -13.97
C GLY A 356 -11.46 -11.25 -14.32
N PRO A 357 -11.39 -11.92 -15.49
CA PRO A 357 -12.46 -12.79 -15.96
C PRO A 357 -12.70 -13.98 -15.02
N GLU A 358 -13.97 -14.33 -14.80
CA GLU A 358 -14.34 -15.58 -14.13
C GLU A 358 -13.84 -16.78 -14.98
N PRO A 359 -13.14 -17.76 -14.37
CA PRO A 359 -12.71 -18.96 -15.09
C PRO A 359 -13.90 -19.70 -15.68
N GLU A 360 -13.81 -20.15 -16.94
CA GLU A 360 -14.91 -20.84 -17.63
C GLU A 360 -15.46 -22.04 -16.84
N GLU A 361 -14.58 -22.80 -16.18
CA GLU A 361 -14.97 -23.95 -15.35
C GLU A 361 -15.87 -23.53 -14.19
N SER A 362 -15.57 -22.40 -13.54
CA SER A 362 -16.39 -21.85 -12.46
C SER A 362 -17.74 -21.36 -12.98
N ALA A 363 -17.74 -20.71 -14.14
CA ALA A 363 -18.98 -20.31 -14.82
C ALA A 363 -19.85 -21.53 -15.19
N ARG A 364 -19.23 -22.63 -15.67
CA ARG A 364 -19.93 -23.89 -15.98
C ARG A 364 -20.54 -24.52 -14.73
N LEU A 365 -19.80 -24.59 -13.62
CA LEU A 365 -20.30 -25.12 -12.34
C LEU A 365 -21.46 -24.29 -11.78
N ARG A 366 -21.40 -22.95 -11.88
CA ARG A 366 -22.52 -22.08 -11.48
C ARG A 366 -23.76 -22.29 -12.35
N ARG A 367 -23.60 -22.46 -13.67
CA ARG A 367 -24.73 -22.78 -14.57
C ARG A 367 -25.36 -24.13 -14.21
N TYR A 368 -24.55 -25.14 -13.92
CA TYR A 368 -25.01 -26.47 -13.51
C TYR A 368 -25.80 -26.43 -12.20
N ARG A 369 -25.30 -25.72 -11.17
CA ARG A 369 -26.03 -25.53 -9.90
C ARG A 369 -27.35 -24.78 -10.06
N ARG A 370 -27.47 -23.89 -11.05
CA ARG A 370 -28.72 -23.18 -11.36
C ARG A 370 -29.71 -24.05 -12.15
N SER A 371 -29.22 -24.93 -13.03
CA SER A 371 -30.07 -25.85 -13.79
C SER A 371 -30.61 -27.00 -12.93
N ASP A 372 -29.83 -27.45 -11.94
CA ASP A 372 -30.22 -28.50 -10.99
C ASP A 372 -31.11 -27.96 -9.86
N GLY A 373 -31.98 -26.99 -10.16
CA GLY A 373 -32.96 -26.37 -9.26
C GLY A 373 -34.03 -27.33 -8.71
N ARG A 374 -33.62 -28.47 -8.13
CA ARG A 374 -34.29 -29.04 -6.95
C ARG A 374 -34.15 -28.00 -5.86
N SER A 375 -35.16 -27.12 -5.83
CA SER A 375 -35.55 -26.35 -4.65
C SER A 375 -35.64 -27.33 -3.48
N VAL A 376 -34.58 -27.45 -2.68
CA VAL A 376 -34.67 -28.05 -1.36
C VAL A 376 -35.38 -26.99 -0.52
N ARG A 377 -36.71 -27.08 -0.54
CA ARG A 377 -37.56 -26.41 0.44
C ARG A 377 -37.40 -27.07 1.80
#